data_AF-A0A1B9MYU1-F1
#
_entry.id   AF-A0A1B9MYU1-F1
#
_cell.length_a   1.000
_cell.length_b   1.000
_cell.length_c   1.000
_cell.angle_alpha   90.00
_cell.angle_beta   90.00
_cell.angle_gamma   90.00
#
_symmetry.space_group_name_H-M   'P 1'
#
loop_
_entity.id
_entity.type
_entity.pdbx_description
1 polymer ?
#
loop_
_entity_poly.entity_id
_entity_poly.type
_entity_poly.pdbx_seq_one_letter_code
_entity_poly.pdbx_strand_id
1 'polypeptide(L)'
;MLLHRAVENAYENAYCKMMNNTEMQDARDDWIEARAEELIKNFGNDNDWQILELLKIKLESNSIDFDIYNQFITDICYSQATLEYNQNF
;
A
#
# COMPACT_ATOMS: atom_id res chain seq x y z
N MET A 1 -27.27 -39.84 -5.47
CA MET A 1 -27.63 -38.42 -5.66
C MET A 1 -27.27 -37.51 -4.47
N LEU A 2 -27.03 -38.00 -3.24
CA LEU A 2 -26.66 -37.14 -2.11
C LEU A 2 -25.19 -36.69 -2.15
N LEU A 3 -24.28 -37.57 -2.59
CA LEU A 3 -22.84 -37.28 -2.67
C LEU A 3 -22.54 -36.18 -3.70
N HIS A 4 -23.22 -36.21 -4.85
CA HIS A 4 -23.00 -35.23 -5.92
C HIS A 4 -23.33 -33.80 -5.48
N ARG A 5 -24.45 -33.64 -4.78
CA ARG A 5 -24.92 -32.36 -4.24
C ARG A 5 -24.02 -31.83 -3.11
N ALA A 6 -23.46 -32.72 -2.29
CA ALA A 6 -22.51 -32.34 -1.24
C ALA A 6 -21.18 -31.85 -1.83
N VAL A 7 -20.72 -32.48 -2.91
CA VAL A 7 -19.50 -32.09 -3.64
C VAL A 7 -19.70 -30.74 -4.35
N GLU A 8 -20.83 -30.52 -5.02
CA GLU A 8 -21.17 -29.24 -5.66
C GLU A 8 -21.25 -28.10 -4.64
N ASN A 9 -21.93 -28.31 -3.50
CA ASN A 9 -22.01 -27.31 -2.43
C ASN A 9 -20.64 -27.01 -1.81
N ALA A 10 -19.72 -27.98 -1.75
CA ALA A 10 -18.37 -27.76 -1.24
C ALA A 10 -17.53 -26.90 -2.21
N TYR A 11 -17.64 -27.15 -3.51
CA TYR A 11 -16.99 -26.33 -4.54
C TYR A 11 -17.55 -24.90 -4.56
N GLU A 12 -18.87 -24.74 -4.48
CA GLU A 12 -19.52 -23.43 -4.39
C GLU A 12 -19.04 -22.66 -3.15
N ASN A 13 -18.99 -23.30 -1.99
CA ASN A 13 -18.48 -22.66 -0.77
C ASN A 13 -17.00 -22.29 -0.87
N ALA A 14 -16.17 -23.12 -1.50
CA ALA A 14 -14.76 -22.80 -1.72
C ALA A 14 -14.60 -21.60 -2.67
N TYR A 15 -15.41 -21.56 -3.73
CA TYR A 15 -15.44 -20.44 -4.67
C TYR A 15 -15.91 -19.14 -4.00
N CYS A 16 -17.00 -19.16 -3.24
CA CYS A 16 -17.49 -18.00 -2.50
C CYS A 16 -16.48 -17.49 -1.48
N LYS A 17 -15.74 -18.38 -0.80
CA LYS A 17 -14.65 -17.99 0.11
C LYS A 17 -13.49 -17.34 -0.62
N MET A 18 -13.10 -17.88 -1.78
CA MET A 18 -12.06 -17.28 -2.62
C MET A 18 -12.49 -15.89 -3.07
N MET A 19 -13.70 -15.75 -3.59
CA MET A 19 -14.26 -14.47 -4.05
C MET A 19 -14.28 -13.43 -2.90
N ASN A 20 -14.81 -13.80 -1.73
CA ASN A 20 -14.83 -12.91 -0.58
C ASN A 20 -13.43 -12.51 -0.12
N ASN A 21 -12.46 -13.44 -0.14
CA ASN A 21 -11.08 -13.11 0.22
C ASN A 21 -10.45 -12.14 -0.77
N THR A 22 -10.72 -12.29 -2.07
CA THR A 22 -10.27 -11.36 -3.11
C THR A 22 -10.92 -9.99 -2.92
N GLU A 23 -12.23 -9.92 -2.72
CA GLU A 23 -12.93 -8.65 -2.48
C GLU A 23 -12.42 -7.93 -1.21
N MET A 24 -12.10 -8.68 -0.15
CA MET A 24 -11.49 -8.11 1.06
C MET A 24 -10.05 -7.63 0.84
N GLN A 25 -9.28 -8.30 -0.03
CA GLN A 25 -7.95 -7.84 -0.43
C GLN A 25 -8.05 -6.56 -1.25
N ASP A 26 -8.94 -6.50 -2.24
CA ASP A 26 -9.15 -5.32 -3.06
C ASP A 26 -9.57 -4.12 -2.20
N ALA A 27 -10.52 -4.30 -1.27
CA ALA A 27 -10.95 -3.24 -0.36
C ALA A 27 -9.83 -2.76 0.58
N ARG A 28 -8.93 -3.65 0.99
CA ARG A 28 -7.75 -3.31 1.78
C ARG A 28 -6.77 -2.48 0.95
N ASP A 29 -6.44 -2.95 -0.24
CA ASP A 29 -5.46 -2.32 -1.11
C ASP A 29 -5.95 -0.94 -1.56
N ASP A 30 -7.24 -0.80 -1.90
CA ASP A 30 -7.89 0.48 -2.22
C ASP A 30 -7.81 1.48 -1.06
N TRP A 31 -8.02 1.02 0.18
CA TRP A 31 -7.92 1.88 1.36
C TRP A 31 -6.48 2.35 1.57
N ILE A 32 -5.50 1.45 1.45
CA ILE A 32 -4.08 1.76 1.61
C ILE A 32 -3.63 2.74 0.53
N GLU A 33 -4.03 2.52 -0.72
CA GLU A 33 -3.73 3.39 -1.86
C GLU A 33 -4.27 4.82 -1.62
N ALA A 34 -5.56 4.94 -1.32
CA ALA A 34 -6.19 6.24 -1.07
C ALA A 34 -5.52 6.98 0.10
N ARG A 35 -5.14 6.26 1.16
CA ARG A 35 -4.47 6.84 2.31
C ARG A 35 -3.02 7.25 1.99
N ALA A 36 -2.29 6.43 1.25
CA ALA A 36 -0.92 6.74 0.82
C ALA A 36 -0.91 7.98 -0.09
N GLU A 37 -1.85 8.09 -1.04
CA GLU A 37 -1.97 9.29 -1.88
C GLU A 37 -2.20 10.57 -1.08
N GLU A 38 -3.04 10.51 -0.05
CA GLU A 38 -3.29 11.66 0.84
C GLU A 38 -2.01 12.08 1.57
N LEU A 39 -1.26 11.11 2.10
CA LEU A 39 0.02 11.36 2.77
C LEU A 39 1.05 11.95 1.80
N ILE A 40 1.16 11.42 0.57
CA ILE A 40 2.08 11.92 -0.47
C ILE A 40 1.73 13.37 -0.82
N LYS A 41 0.45 13.72 -0.97
CA LYS A 41 0.01 15.10 -1.25
C LYS A 41 0.46 16.08 -0.15
N ASN A 42 0.55 15.63 1.10
CA ASN A 42 1.05 16.45 2.21
C ASN A 42 2.57 16.66 2.18
N PHE A 43 3.32 15.80 1.49
CA PHE A 43 4.76 15.95 1.30
C PHE A 43 5.13 16.93 0.18
N GLY A 44 4.28 17.11 -0.84
CA GLY A 44 4.55 18.04 -1.94
C GLY A 44 4.68 19.48 -1.44
N ASN A 45 5.91 20.00 -1.41
CA ASN A 45 6.21 21.36 -0.97
C ASN A 45 7.24 22.01 -1.90
N ASP A 46 7.20 23.33 -2.04
CA ASP A 46 8.14 24.13 -2.86
C ASP A 46 9.61 23.99 -2.38
N ASN A 47 9.84 23.35 -1.23
CA ASN A 47 11.13 23.20 -0.57
C ASN A 47 11.75 21.79 -0.68
N ASP A 48 11.19 20.87 -1.48
CA ASP A 48 11.71 19.50 -1.63
C ASP A 48 13.19 19.46 -2.05
N TRP A 49 13.61 20.44 -2.86
CA TRP A 49 15.01 20.62 -3.24
C TRP A 49 15.95 20.90 -2.06
N GLN A 50 15.49 21.63 -1.03
CA GLN A 50 16.28 21.92 0.17
C GLN A 50 16.44 20.68 1.03
N ILE A 51 15.36 19.89 1.15
CA ILE A 51 15.38 18.63 1.90
C ILE A 51 16.33 17.65 1.23
N LEU A 52 16.29 17.56 -0.10
CA LEU A 52 17.17 16.70 -0.88
C LEU A 52 18.64 17.10 -0.72
N GLU A 53 18.99 18.38 -0.78
CA GLU A 53 20.35 18.85 -0.54
C GLU A 53 20.82 18.58 0.90
N LEU A 54 19.96 18.76 1.90
CA LEU A 54 20.26 18.40 3.29
C LEU A 54 20.50 16.88 3.45
N LEU A 55 19.75 16.04 2.74
CA LEU A 55 19.93 14.59 2.74
C LEU A 55 21.26 14.19 2.11
N LYS A 56 21.63 14.77 0.97
CA LYS A 56 22.95 14.54 0.35
C LYS A 56 24.08 14.86 1.30
N ILE A 57 24.00 16.00 1.97
CA ILE A 57 25.01 16.44 2.94
C ILE A 57 25.08 15.47 4.12
N LYS A 58 23.93 15.11 4.73
CA LYS A 58 23.89 14.24 5.91
C LYS A 58 24.32 12.80 5.64
N LEU A 59 24.00 12.29 4.46
CA LEU A 59 24.33 10.92 4.07
C LEU A 59 25.69 10.85 3.35
N GLU A 60 26.40 11.98 3.24
CA GLU A 60 27.67 12.12 2.52
C GLU A 60 27.61 11.51 1.11
N SER A 61 26.44 11.56 0.49
CA SER A 61 26.14 10.88 -0.76
C SER A 61 25.55 11.82 -1.79
N ASN A 62 26.32 12.05 -2.85
CA ASN A 62 25.87 12.81 -4.00
C ASN A 62 25.01 11.98 -4.96
N SER A 63 24.81 10.68 -4.68
CA SER A 63 24.00 9.80 -5.53
C SER A 63 22.50 9.94 -5.29
N ILE A 64 22.10 10.69 -4.26
CA ILE A 64 20.68 10.91 -3.97
C ILE A 64 20.16 11.93 -4.98
N ASP A 65 19.36 11.48 -5.91
CA ASP A 65 18.65 12.32 -6.85
C ASP A 65 17.15 12.41 -6.48
N PHE A 66 16.42 13.15 -7.31
CA PHE A 66 15.00 13.41 -7.09
C PHE A 66 14.17 12.12 -7.21
N ASP A 67 14.61 11.16 -8.03
CA ASP A 67 13.90 9.89 -8.21
C ASP A 67 14.02 9.02 -6.96
N ILE A 68 15.23 8.92 -6.39
CA ILE A 68 15.46 8.20 -5.12
C ILE A 68 14.69 8.88 -3.98
N TYR A 69 14.69 10.22 -3.93
CA TYR A 69 13.95 10.97 -2.93
C TYR A 69 12.44 10.73 -3.02
N ASN A 70 11.87 10.77 -4.22
CA ASN A 70 10.46 10.50 -4.45
C ASN A 70 10.11 9.06 -4.08
N GLN A 71 10.92 8.09 -4.48
CA GLN A 71 10.71 6.69 -4.09
C GLN A 71 10.69 6.52 -2.58
N PHE A 72 11.62 7.18 -1.87
CA PHE A 72 11.66 7.16 -0.41
C PHE A 72 10.39 7.73 0.23
N ILE A 73 9.87 8.85 -0.28
CA ILE A 73 8.60 9.43 0.21
C ILE A 73 7.45 8.45 -0.03
N THR A 74 7.35 7.91 -1.24
CA THR A 74 6.33 6.93 -1.61
C THR A 74 6.37 5.73 -0.66
N ASP A 75 7.53 5.10 -0.49
CA ASP A 75 7.70 3.92 0.36
C ASP A 75 7.29 4.18 1.82
N ILE A 76 7.63 5.35 2.36
CA ILE A 76 7.23 5.74 3.72
C ILE A 76 5.72 5.93 3.82
N CYS A 77 5.11 6.58 2.83
CA CYS A 77 3.68 6.86 2.83
C CYS A 77 2.86 5.57 2.74
N TYR A 78 3.26 4.61 1.88
CA TYR A 78 2.64 3.30 1.82
C TYR A 78 2.87 2.46 3.08
N SER A 79 4.08 2.53 3.67
CA SER A 79 4.37 1.84 4.93
C SER A 79 3.50 2.37 6.08
N GLN A 80 3.33 3.69 6.14
CA GLN A 80 2.48 4.35 7.12
C GLN A 80 1.01 3.99 6.92
N ALA A 81 0.50 4.08 5.69
CA ALA A 81 -0.86 3.68 5.36
C ALA A 81 -1.12 2.21 5.74
N THR A 82 -0.20 1.30 5.41
CA THR A 82 -0.31 -0.12 5.79
C THR A 82 -0.36 -0.31 7.31
N LEU A 83 0.45 0.43 8.07
CA LEU A 83 0.47 0.38 9.52
C LEU A 83 -0.86 0.89 10.10
N GLU A 84 -1.39 2.00 9.58
CA GLU A 84 -2.69 2.55 9.99
C GLU A 84 -3.84 1.58 9.68
N TYR A 85 -3.81 0.90 8.53
CA TYR A 85 -4.81 -0.11 8.19
C TYR A 85 -4.82 -1.22 9.24
N ASN A 86 -3.65 -1.83 9.50
CA ASN A 86 -3.49 -2.94 10.43
C ASN A 86 -3.83 -2.59 11.90
N GLN A 87 -3.87 -1.29 12.24
CA GLN A 87 -4.26 -0.83 13.58
C GLN A 87 -5.76 -0.58 13.70
N ASN A 88 -6.44 -0.26 12.59
CA ASN A 88 -7.84 0.13 12.58
C ASN A 88 -8.79 -0.99 12.12
N PHE A 89 -8.28 -2.01 11.44
CA PHE A 89 -9.02 -3.15 10.89
C PHE A 89 -8.35 -4.49 11.27
#